data_AF-A0A2H0V5H9-F1
#
_entry.id   AF-A0A2H0V5H9-F1
#
_cell.length_a   1.000
_cell.length_b   1.000
_cell.length_c   1.000
_cell.angle_alpha   90.00
_cell.angle_beta   90.00
_cell.angle_gamma   90.00
#
_symmetry.space_group_name_H-M   'P 1'
#
loop_
_entity.id
_entity.type
_entity.pdbx_description
1 polymer ?
#
loop_
_entity_poly.entity_id
_entity_poly.type
_entity_poly.pdbx_seq_one_letter_code
_entity_poly.pdbx_strand_id
1 'polypeptide(L)'
;MKTLERRIRMETKDVQWLIKRYLDVEKLFQEFFAAWNYCATKCHVEGNVGCCDFDHFRLGYNLGKDFVTRFEAQRDKLYGRRPSLTERQFPCFYSSCQGCKLKTHRAPKCYAYICVPMRDELRKKYGIEIDYEQMMNCLERILSGELLDSEFSFLKQKIEAWVELIVKIQAKRRTE
;
A
#
# COMPACT_ATOMS: atom_id res chain seq x y z
N MET A 1 -4.37 -26.41 -11.91
CA MET A 1 -3.21 -26.81 -11.08
C MET A 1 -2.72 -25.74 -10.09
N LYS A 2 -2.66 -24.44 -10.43
CA LYS A 2 -2.15 -23.39 -9.53
C LYS A 2 -2.86 -23.25 -8.16
N THR A 3 -4.14 -23.62 -8.05
CA THR A 3 -4.95 -23.39 -6.83
C THR A 3 -4.62 -24.35 -5.69
N LEU A 4 -4.18 -25.58 -5.98
CA LEU A 4 -3.90 -26.60 -4.97
C LEU A 4 -2.53 -26.40 -4.33
N GLU A 5 -1.51 -26.12 -5.14
CA GLU A 5 -0.14 -25.78 -4.67
C GLU A 5 -0.14 -24.48 -3.83
N ARG A 6 -0.98 -23.51 -4.20
CA ARG A 6 -1.22 -22.29 -3.43
C ARG A 6 -1.82 -22.57 -2.05
N ARG A 7 -2.80 -23.48 -1.95
CA ARG A 7 -3.37 -23.90 -0.65
C ARG A 7 -2.33 -24.58 0.23
N ILE A 8 -1.54 -25.49 -0.34
CA ILE A 8 -0.49 -26.22 0.41
C ILE A 8 0.62 -25.27 0.92
N ARG A 9 1.02 -24.26 0.13
CA ARG A 9 1.97 -23.23 0.60
C ARG A 9 1.41 -22.32 1.70
N MET A 10 0.12 -21.99 1.65
CA MET A 10 -0.55 -21.29 2.74
C MET A 10 -0.66 -22.14 4.01
N GLU A 11 -0.85 -23.46 3.88
CA GLU A 11 -0.93 -24.38 5.02
C GLU A 11 0.43 -24.57 5.73
N THR A 12 1.53 -24.34 5.03
CA THR A 12 2.90 -24.52 5.57
C THR A 12 3.51 -23.27 6.17
N LYS A 13 3.02 -22.07 5.85
CA LYS A 13 3.49 -20.80 6.42
C LYS A 13 2.47 -20.23 7.39
N ASP A 14 2.94 -19.84 8.58
CA ASP A 14 2.09 -19.24 9.60
C ASP A 14 1.37 -17.98 9.07
N VAL A 15 0.05 -17.96 9.15
CA VAL A 15 -0.80 -16.80 8.83
C VAL A 15 -0.32 -15.54 9.53
N GLN A 16 0.14 -15.64 10.79
CA GLN A 16 0.70 -14.51 11.52
C GLN A 16 1.95 -13.95 10.86
N TRP A 17 2.81 -14.83 10.35
CA TRP A 17 4.04 -14.44 9.64
C TRP A 17 3.71 -13.71 8.34
N LEU A 18 2.72 -14.19 7.57
CA LEU A 18 2.29 -13.55 6.33
C LEU A 18 1.70 -12.15 6.58
N ILE A 19 0.83 -12.05 7.58
CA ILE A 19 0.26 -10.77 8.01
C ILE A 19 1.36 -9.82 8.46
N LYS A 20 2.30 -10.27 9.31
CA LYS A 20 3.40 -9.44 9.78
C LYS A 20 4.24 -8.88 8.63
N ARG A 21 4.61 -9.72 7.66
CA ARG A 21 5.38 -9.27 6.49
C ARG A 21 4.66 -8.20 5.69
N TYR A 22 3.35 -8.39 5.49
CA TYR A 22 2.54 -7.39 4.81
C TYR A 22 2.54 -6.08 5.58
N LEU A 23 2.33 -6.13 6.89
CA LEU A 23 2.31 -4.95 7.76
C LEU A 23 3.66 -4.22 7.81
N ASP A 24 4.78 -4.96 7.75
CA ASP A 24 6.11 -4.37 7.66
C ASP A 24 6.27 -3.53 6.37
N VAL A 25 5.76 -4.02 5.23
CA VAL A 25 5.78 -3.29 3.94
C VAL A 25 4.77 -2.14 3.95
N GLU A 26 3.58 -2.34 4.51
CA GLU A 26 2.57 -1.30 4.68
C GLU A 26 3.13 -0.10 5.47
N LYS A 27 3.88 -0.36 6.55
CA LYS A 27 4.56 0.69 7.33
C LYS A 27 5.58 1.48 6.50
N LEU A 28 6.42 0.80 5.71
CA LEU A 28 7.39 1.46 4.85
C LEU A 28 6.72 2.36 3.80
N PHE A 29 5.59 1.93 3.25
CA PHE A 29 4.80 2.79 2.38
C PHE A 29 4.28 4.04 3.09
N GLN A 30 3.79 3.91 4.32
CA GLN A 30 3.34 5.06 5.10
C GLN A 30 4.47 6.07 5.29
N GLU A 31 5.68 5.60 5.58
CA GLU A 31 6.88 6.44 5.67
C GLU A 31 7.21 7.12 4.32
N PHE A 32 7.14 6.39 3.22
CA PHE A 32 7.33 6.93 1.86
C PHE A 32 6.33 8.05 1.52
N PHE A 33 5.04 7.80 1.74
CA PHE A 33 4.00 8.79 1.48
C PHE A 33 4.11 10.01 2.41
N ALA A 34 4.54 9.80 3.65
CA ALA A 34 4.78 10.86 4.63
C ALA A 34 6.00 11.72 4.25
N ALA A 35 7.12 11.09 3.89
CA ALA A 35 8.34 11.78 3.46
C ALA A 35 8.06 12.70 2.28
N TRP A 36 7.20 12.30 1.34
CA TRP A 36 6.84 13.15 0.21
C TRP A 36 5.71 14.16 0.50
N ASN A 37 4.99 13.99 1.60
CA ASN A 37 3.80 14.80 1.92
C ASN A 37 2.70 14.74 0.83
N TYR A 38 2.66 13.65 0.06
CA TYR A 38 1.77 13.50 -1.10
C TYR A 38 0.28 13.47 -0.71
N CYS A 39 0.01 13.06 0.52
CA CYS A 39 -1.35 12.92 1.06
C CYS A 39 -1.94 14.22 1.61
N ALA A 40 -1.22 15.34 1.48
CA ALA A 40 -1.71 16.67 1.86
C ALA A 40 -2.11 17.44 0.59
N THR A 41 -1.49 18.59 0.33
CA THR A 41 -1.88 19.55 -0.71
C THR A 41 -1.74 19.09 -2.16
N LYS A 42 -1.09 17.94 -2.41
CA LYS A 42 -0.74 17.47 -3.76
C LYS A 42 -1.65 16.39 -4.33
N CYS A 43 -2.55 15.84 -3.52
CA CYS A 43 -3.52 14.87 -3.98
C CYS A 43 -4.73 15.60 -4.59
N HIS A 44 -4.66 15.89 -5.90
CA HIS A 44 -5.79 16.42 -6.66
C HIS A 44 -6.72 15.28 -7.09
N VAL A 45 -7.98 15.33 -6.65
CA VAL A 45 -9.02 14.36 -7.04
C VAL A 45 -9.68 14.86 -8.32
N GLU A 46 -9.07 14.59 -9.48
CA GLU A 46 -9.72 14.78 -10.78
C GLU A 46 -10.09 13.40 -11.36
N GLY A 47 -11.35 13.00 -11.20
CA GLY A 47 -11.90 11.76 -11.76
C GLY A 47 -11.63 10.48 -10.96
N ASN A 48 -11.86 9.32 -11.60
CA ASN A 48 -11.67 7.97 -11.04
C ASN A 48 -10.18 7.62 -10.88
N VAL A 49 -9.45 8.40 -10.09
CA VAL A 49 -8.04 8.17 -9.78
C VAL A 49 -7.94 7.07 -8.73
N GLY A 50 -8.08 5.81 -9.15
CA GLY A 50 -7.68 4.52 -8.51
C GLY A 50 -7.97 4.24 -7.02
N CYS A 51 -8.50 5.19 -6.26
CA CYS A 51 -8.80 5.17 -4.83
C CYS A 51 -10.31 5.30 -4.56
N CYS A 52 -11.17 5.27 -5.59
CA CYS A 52 -12.64 5.36 -5.46
C CYS A 52 -13.49 4.18 -5.99
N ASP A 53 -12.89 3.04 -6.37
CA ASP A 53 -13.61 1.80 -6.69
C ASP A 53 -14.05 0.97 -5.46
N PHE A 54 -15.20 0.30 -5.55
CA PHE A 54 -15.84 -0.43 -4.44
C PHE A 54 -15.02 -1.65 -3.96
N ASP A 55 -14.10 -2.13 -4.81
CA ASP A 55 -13.28 -3.32 -4.57
C ASP A 55 -11.93 -3.03 -3.88
N HIS A 56 -11.68 -1.85 -3.32
CA HIS A 56 -10.36 -1.48 -2.77
C HIS A 56 -9.79 -2.36 -1.68
N PHE A 57 -10.65 -2.89 -0.82
CA PHE A 57 -10.23 -3.78 0.26
C PHE A 57 -10.10 -5.23 -0.21
N ARG A 58 -10.60 -5.53 -1.42
CA ARG A 58 -10.42 -6.84 -2.02
C ARG A 58 -9.09 -6.85 -2.75
N LEU A 59 -8.11 -7.44 -2.08
CA LEU A 59 -7.02 -8.12 -2.79
C LEU A 59 -7.68 -9.12 -3.75
N GLY A 60 -7.13 -9.32 -4.95
CA GLY A 60 -7.69 -10.22 -5.97
C GLY A 60 -7.70 -11.72 -5.59
N TYR A 61 -7.58 -12.03 -4.31
CA TYR A 61 -7.38 -13.37 -3.76
C TYR A 61 -8.57 -13.78 -2.92
N ASN A 62 -8.90 -15.06 -3.04
CA ASN A 62 -9.80 -15.75 -2.13
C ASN A 62 -9.03 -16.11 -0.84
N LEU A 63 -8.55 -15.08 -0.12
CA LEU A 63 -8.00 -15.26 1.22
C LEU A 63 -9.13 -15.84 2.08
N GLY A 64 -8.87 -16.96 2.76
CA GLY A 64 -9.89 -17.60 3.61
C GLY A 64 -10.47 -16.59 4.61
N LYS A 65 -11.76 -16.70 4.91
CA LYS A 65 -12.49 -15.77 5.81
C LYS A 65 -11.73 -15.52 7.13
N ASP A 66 -11.12 -16.57 7.68
CA ASP A 66 -10.33 -16.51 8.91
C ASP A 66 -9.04 -15.68 8.75
N PHE A 67 -8.37 -15.80 7.60
CA PHE A 67 -7.18 -14.99 7.29
C PHE A 67 -7.57 -13.52 7.22
N VAL A 68 -8.62 -13.19 6.46
CA VAL A 68 -9.11 -11.81 6.31
C VAL A 68 -9.47 -11.22 7.66
N THR A 69 -10.21 -11.98 8.49
CA THR A 69 -10.61 -11.53 9.83
C THR A 69 -9.39 -11.24 10.71
N ARG A 70 -8.38 -12.11 10.70
CA ARG A 70 -7.14 -11.91 11.48
C ARG A 70 -6.33 -10.73 10.96
N PHE A 71 -6.22 -10.58 9.64
CA PHE A 71 -5.52 -9.49 8.99
C PHE A 71 -6.16 -8.13 9.33
N GLU A 72 -7.48 -8.02 9.19
CA GLU A 72 -8.24 -6.83 9.55
C GLU A 72 -8.12 -6.51 11.04
N ALA A 73 -8.23 -7.50 11.93
CA ALA A 73 -8.07 -7.30 13.36
C ALA A 73 -6.67 -6.76 13.74
N GLN A 74 -5.60 -7.21 13.07
CA GLN A 74 -4.26 -6.67 13.32
C GLN A 74 -4.12 -5.23 12.82
N ARG A 75 -4.65 -4.94 11.63
CA ARG A 75 -4.66 -3.58 11.11
C ARG A 75 -5.46 -2.65 12.02
N ASP A 76 -6.62 -3.10 12.51
CA ASP A 76 -7.46 -2.33 13.43
C ASP A 76 -6.73 -2.02 14.74
N LYS A 77 -5.93 -2.96 15.26
CA LYS A 77 -5.06 -2.73 16.43
C LYS A 77 -3.99 -1.68 16.17
N LEU A 78 -3.38 -1.69 14.99
CA LEU A 78 -2.26 -0.78 14.66
C LEU A 78 -2.74 0.64 14.34
N TYR A 79 -3.89 0.76 13.69
CA TYR A 79 -4.27 2.00 13.02
C TYR A 79 -5.69 2.49 13.41
N GLY A 80 -6.37 1.81 14.35
CA GLY A 80 -7.73 2.14 14.81
C GLY A 80 -8.81 1.41 14.01
N ARG A 81 -10.10 1.46 14.39
CA ARG A 81 -11.11 0.73 13.61
C ARG A 81 -11.39 1.43 12.28
N ARG A 82 -11.44 0.68 11.17
CA ARG A 82 -11.93 1.27 9.92
C ARG A 82 -13.39 1.75 10.07
N PRO A 83 -13.75 2.90 9.50
CA PRO A 83 -15.14 3.32 9.42
C PRO A 83 -15.96 2.33 8.58
N SER A 84 -17.24 2.21 8.93
CA SER A 84 -18.21 1.38 8.22
C SER A 84 -18.31 1.81 6.75
N LEU A 85 -17.97 0.91 5.84
CA LEU A 85 -18.06 1.12 4.38
C LEU A 85 -19.47 0.78 3.92
N THR A 86 -20.45 1.60 4.27
CA THR A 86 -21.84 1.34 3.88
C THR A 86 -22.18 1.84 2.48
N GLU A 87 -21.40 2.75 1.88
CA GLU A 87 -21.76 3.39 0.61
C GLU A 87 -20.55 3.79 -0.26
N ARG A 88 -20.77 3.84 -1.58
CA ARG A 88 -19.82 4.33 -2.60
C ARG A 88 -19.73 5.84 -2.48
N GLN A 89 -18.96 6.34 -1.54
CA GLN A 89 -18.82 7.79 -1.36
C GLN A 89 -17.79 8.33 -2.35
N PHE A 90 -18.27 9.09 -3.32
CA PHE A 90 -17.48 10.04 -4.08
C PHE A 90 -17.67 11.43 -3.45
N PRO A 91 -16.59 12.15 -3.11
CA PRO A 91 -15.19 11.80 -3.28
C PRO A 91 -14.75 10.70 -2.29
N CYS A 92 -13.62 10.01 -2.58
CA CYS A 92 -13.06 8.91 -1.78
C CYS A 92 -13.28 9.12 -0.27
N PHE A 93 -13.74 8.10 0.45
CA PHE A 93 -13.89 8.16 1.90
C PHE A 93 -12.61 8.67 2.61
N TYR A 94 -11.45 8.30 2.06
CA TYR A 94 -10.13 8.72 2.56
C TYR A 94 -9.64 10.04 1.98
N SER A 95 -10.48 10.86 1.36
CA SER A 95 -10.12 12.17 0.80
C SER A 95 -10.89 13.32 1.46
N SER A 96 -10.24 14.48 1.51
CA SER A 96 -10.74 15.78 1.95
C SER A 96 -10.22 16.86 1.00
N CYS A 97 -10.76 18.07 1.08
CA CYS A 97 -10.21 19.24 0.38
C CYS A 97 -8.76 19.57 0.78
N GLN A 98 -8.24 18.97 1.85
CA GLN A 98 -6.86 19.12 2.33
C GLN A 98 -5.95 17.94 1.96
N GLY A 99 -6.45 16.96 1.19
CA GLY A 99 -5.74 15.72 0.85
C GLY A 99 -6.35 14.47 1.48
N CYS A 100 -5.59 13.39 1.59
CA CYS A 100 -6.08 12.13 2.16
C CYS A 100 -6.30 12.21 3.68
N LYS A 101 -7.50 11.86 4.14
CA LYS A 101 -7.92 11.80 5.56
C LYS A 101 -7.23 10.70 6.35
N LEU A 102 -6.97 9.53 5.75
CA LEU A 102 -6.28 8.45 6.45
C LEU A 102 -4.81 8.32 6.01
N LYS A 103 -3.93 8.56 6.99
CA LYS A 103 -2.49 8.30 6.91
C LYS A 103 -2.17 6.82 7.16
N THR A 104 -3.03 6.12 7.89
CA THR A 104 -2.85 4.76 8.39
C THR A 104 -4.16 4.01 8.20
N HIS A 105 -4.15 2.84 7.54
CA HIS A 105 -5.30 2.13 6.91
C HIS A 105 -5.59 2.39 5.44
N ARG A 106 -4.59 2.65 4.62
CA ARG A 106 -4.84 2.62 3.17
C ARG A 106 -5.14 1.20 2.73
N ALA A 107 -6.04 1.05 1.78
CA ALA A 107 -6.27 -0.27 1.20
C ALA A 107 -5.00 -0.73 0.44
N PRO A 108 -4.75 -2.04 0.29
CA PRO A 108 -3.59 -2.55 -0.47
C PRO A 108 -3.42 -1.89 -1.84
N LYS A 109 -4.54 -1.72 -2.54
CA LYS A 109 -4.61 -1.03 -3.85
C LYS A 109 -4.16 0.42 -3.77
N CYS A 110 -4.38 1.11 -2.65
CA CYS A 110 -3.92 2.48 -2.43
C CYS A 110 -2.41 2.58 -2.14
N TYR A 111 -1.75 1.50 -1.74
CA TYR A 111 -0.28 1.48 -1.61
C TYR A 111 0.38 1.24 -2.97
N ALA A 112 -0.21 0.39 -3.81
CA ALA A 112 0.31 0.12 -5.15
C ALA A 112 -0.05 1.19 -6.19
N TYR A 113 -1.24 1.76 -6.10
CA TYR A 113 -1.72 2.75 -7.06
C TYR A 113 -1.28 4.15 -6.67
N ILE A 114 -0.31 4.66 -7.42
CA ILE A 114 0.04 6.07 -7.44
C ILE A 114 -0.63 6.74 -8.65
N CYS A 115 -1.19 7.94 -8.50
CA CYS A 115 -1.83 8.61 -9.63
C CYS A 115 -0.81 9.02 -10.71
N VAL A 116 -1.27 9.31 -11.93
CA VAL A 116 -0.38 9.75 -13.03
C VAL A 116 0.43 11.01 -12.64
N PRO A 117 -0.18 12.09 -12.11
CA PRO A 117 0.58 13.23 -11.60
C PRO A 117 1.66 12.87 -10.58
N MET A 118 1.34 11.96 -9.66
CA MET A 118 2.27 11.45 -8.65
C MET A 118 3.45 10.73 -9.31
N ARG A 119 3.16 9.77 -10.19
CA ARG A 119 4.18 9.01 -10.91
C ARG A 119 5.12 9.93 -11.69
N ASP A 120 4.57 10.93 -12.37
CA ASP A 120 5.35 11.86 -13.16
C ASP A 120 6.24 12.74 -12.29
N GLU A 121 5.74 13.22 -11.13
CA GLU A 121 6.56 13.99 -10.19
C GLU A 121 7.66 13.13 -9.54
N LEU A 122 7.38 11.88 -9.16
CA LEU A 122 8.37 10.94 -8.64
C LEU A 122 9.50 10.73 -9.63
N ARG A 123 9.13 10.44 -10.87
CA ARG A 123 10.09 10.19 -11.95
C ARG A 123 10.93 11.42 -12.23
N LYS A 124 10.30 12.59 -12.38
CA LYS A 124 11.01 13.83 -12.73
C LYS A 124 11.91 14.35 -11.61
N LYS A 125 11.45 14.30 -10.35
CA LYS A 125 12.18 14.94 -9.22
C LYS A 125 13.12 13.98 -8.49
N TYR A 126 12.80 12.70 -8.46
CA TYR A 126 13.53 11.71 -7.67
C TYR A 126 14.03 10.53 -8.52
N GLY A 127 13.69 10.45 -9.81
CA GLY A 127 14.04 9.28 -10.63
C GLY A 127 13.34 7.99 -10.17
N ILE A 128 12.26 8.10 -9.39
CA ILE A 128 11.55 6.95 -8.82
C ILE A 128 10.47 6.49 -9.81
N GLU A 129 10.54 5.23 -10.20
CA GLU A 129 9.52 4.56 -11.03
C GLU A 129 8.80 3.50 -10.20
N ILE A 130 7.47 3.63 -10.09
CA ILE A 130 6.59 2.68 -9.42
C ILE A 130 5.61 2.14 -10.45
N ASP A 131 5.72 0.84 -10.72
CA ASP A 131 4.77 0.11 -11.54
C ASP A 131 3.65 -0.43 -10.66
N TYR A 132 2.42 -0.05 -10.98
CA TYR A 132 1.22 -0.42 -10.23
C TYR A 132 0.99 -1.93 -10.23
N GLU A 133 1.12 -2.59 -11.38
CA GLU A 133 0.82 -4.01 -11.51
C GLU A 133 1.87 -4.85 -10.78
N GLN A 134 3.15 -4.47 -10.91
CA GLN A 134 4.24 -5.09 -10.18
C GLN A 134 4.04 -4.93 -8.67
N MET A 135 3.68 -3.73 -8.21
CA MET A 135 3.50 -3.49 -6.78
C MET A 135 2.30 -4.24 -6.22
N MET A 136 1.17 -4.23 -6.93
CA MET A 136 0.01 -5.05 -6.57
C MET A 136 0.39 -6.52 -6.48
N ASN A 137 1.07 -7.05 -7.49
CA ASN A 137 1.50 -8.44 -7.51
C ASN A 137 2.43 -8.78 -6.33
N CYS A 138 3.36 -7.89 -5.97
CA CYS A 138 4.21 -8.09 -4.79
C CYS A 138 3.39 -8.15 -3.49
N LEU A 139 2.52 -7.17 -3.24
CA LEU A 139 1.67 -7.10 -2.06
C LEU A 139 0.78 -8.34 -1.91
N GLU A 140 0.24 -8.78 -3.04
CA GLU A 140 -0.58 -9.97 -3.16
C GLU A 140 0.20 -11.26 -2.87
N ARG A 141 1.40 -11.40 -3.44
CA ARG A 141 2.29 -12.54 -3.20
C ARG A 141 2.80 -12.62 -1.76
N ILE A 142 2.86 -11.50 -1.03
CA ILE A 142 3.15 -11.53 0.41
C ILE A 142 2.04 -12.28 1.15
N LEU A 143 0.79 -11.94 0.86
CA LEU A 143 -0.37 -12.49 1.58
C LEU A 143 -0.69 -13.92 1.16
N SER A 144 -0.36 -14.32 -0.07
CA SER A 144 -0.48 -15.72 -0.52
C SER A 144 0.72 -16.59 -0.11
N GLY A 145 1.78 -16.01 0.47
CA GLY A 145 3.01 -16.73 0.84
C GLY A 145 3.90 -17.11 -0.34
N GLU A 146 3.60 -16.61 -1.54
CA GLU A 146 4.31 -16.85 -2.79
C GLU A 146 5.52 -15.93 -3.01
N LEU A 147 5.64 -14.84 -2.24
CA LEU A 147 6.81 -13.96 -2.30
C LEU A 147 7.98 -14.60 -1.54
N LEU A 148 9.12 -14.77 -2.23
CA LEU A 148 10.34 -15.30 -1.63
C LEU A 148 10.94 -14.30 -0.63
N ASP A 149 11.78 -14.79 0.27
CA ASP A 149 12.43 -13.95 1.29
C ASP A 149 13.42 -12.95 0.70
N SER A 150 14.12 -13.33 -0.37
CA SER A 150 14.98 -12.43 -1.13
C SER A 150 14.17 -11.32 -1.81
N GLU A 151 13.06 -11.65 -2.45
CA GLU A 151 12.15 -10.69 -3.10
C GLU A 151 11.53 -9.73 -2.08
N PHE A 152 11.13 -10.24 -0.92
CA PHE A 152 10.61 -9.41 0.17
C PHE A 152 11.66 -8.46 0.74
N SER A 153 12.88 -8.95 0.96
CA SER A 153 13.99 -8.12 1.44
C SER A 153 14.34 -7.03 0.43
N PHE A 154 14.37 -7.38 -0.86
CA PHE A 154 14.59 -6.43 -1.94
C PHE A 154 13.49 -5.37 -2.00
N LEU A 155 12.22 -5.76 -1.87
CA LEU A 155 11.09 -4.83 -1.84
C LEU A 155 11.23 -3.81 -0.69
N LYS A 156 11.58 -4.28 0.52
CA LYS A 156 11.79 -3.39 1.68
C LYS A 156 12.91 -2.39 1.42
N GLN A 157 14.09 -2.89 1.02
CA GLN A 157 15.25 -2.05 0.71
C GLN A 157 14.95 -1.02 -0.37
N LYS A 158 14.17 -1.40 -1.38
CA LYS A 158 13.74 -0.49 -2.45
C LYS A 158 12.89 0.67 -1.92
N ILE A 159 11.92 0.38 -1.05
CA ILE A 159 11.06 1.42 -0.45
C ILE A 159 11.85 2.29 0.52
N GLU A 160 12.72 1.71 1.34
CA GLU A 160 13.61 2.43 2.26
C GLU A 160 14.51 3.42 1.49
N ALA A 161 15.14 2.97 0.40
CA ALA A 161 15.95 3.83 -0.46
C ALA A 161 15.14 4.98 -1.07
N TRP A 162 13.88 4.76 -1.42
CA TRP A 162 12.99 5.84 -1.89
C TRP A 162 12.73 6.89 -0.80
N VAL A 163 12.47 6.45 0.44
CA VAL A 163 12.27 7.34 1.59
C VAL A 163 13.51 8.20 1.81
N GLU A 164 14.69 7.58 1.89
CA GLU A 164 15.96 8.28 2.10
C GLU A 164 16.23 9.32 1.01
N LEU A 165 16.01 8.95 -0.25
CA LEU A 165 16.21 9.84 -1.39
C LEU A 165 15.29 11.06 -1.32
N ILE A 166 14.01 10.85 -0.99
CA ILE A 166 13.03 11.93 -0.87
C ILE A 166 13.43 12.88 0.27
N VAL A 167 13.76 12.34 1.44
CA VAL A 167 14.18 13.14 2.60
C VAL A 167 15.42 13.96 2.27
N LYS A 168 16.43 13.34 1.65
CA LYS A 168 17.68 14.01 1.26
C LYS A 168 17.44 15.17 0.29
N ILE A 169 16.62 14.98 -0.74
CA ILE A 169 16.34 16.02 -1.73
C ILE A 169 15.50 17.14 -1.12
N GLN A 170 14.53 16.83 -0.26
CA GLN A 170 13.73 17.85 0.41
C GLN A 170 14.52 18.68 1.41
N ALA A 171 15.47 18.08 2.12
CA ALA A 171 16.34 18.78 3.05
C ALA A 171 17.19 19.84 2.33
N LYS A 172 17.80 19.49 1.19
CA LYS A 172 18.59 20.43 0.38
C LYS A 172 17.78 21.65 -0.08
N ARG A 173 16.53 21.45 -0.47
CA ARG A 173 15.64 22.54 -0.93
C ARG A 173 15.18 23.49 0.18
N ARG A 174 15.34 23.13 1.46
CA ARG A 174 15.01 24.02 2.59
C ARG A 174 16.18 24.92 2.99
N THR A 175 17.38 24.58 2.52
CA THR A 175 18.63 25.31 2.80
C THR A 175 19.07 26.21 1.64
N GLU A 176 18.34 26.16 0.52
CA GLU A 176 18.47 27.03 -0.67
C GLU A 176 17.34 28.08 -0.64
#